data_AF-A0A838YYU7-F1
#
_entry.id   AF-A0A838YYU7-F1
#
_cell.length_a   1.000
_cell.length_b   1.000
_cell.length_c   1.000
_cell.angle_alpha   90.00
_cell.angle_beta   90.00
_cell.angle_gamma   90.00
#
_symmetry.space_group_name_H-M   'P 1'
#
loop_
_entity.id
_entity.type
_entity.pdbx_description
1 polymer ?
#
loop_
_entity_poly.entity_id
_entity_poly.type
_entity_poly.pdbx_seq_one_letter_code
_entity_poly.pdbx_strand_id
1 'polypeptide(L)'
;MAKFSTNSRADIFTHIGIIIAIFLILFFSFFFLYLPWSTNHGQSITVPELKGMSLEEMEKALDDRDLDYEVSDCTFVAGARPLSILTQFPKAGSSVKEGRKVYLTIVSETAPMVKVPDIIGRSITSAKNQLLSNGLVAGNPEYIAALEENSVLKIKVDGREVSPGSLVPKGSKITLVVGDGLGDQLIEVPNLVGMAADEAEILTSGQNLSISIHYVGAVEGSVDGTVVRQRPAAQGNKIRVGDVIDIDVAGTDPNEPN
;
A
#
# COMPACT_ATOMS: atom_id res chain seq x y z
N MET A 1 14.97 3.22 -86.07
CA MET A 1 15.67 2.05 -85.50
C MET A 1 17.17 2.27 -85.72
N ALA A 2 17.89 2.79 -84.72
CA ALA A 2 19.31 3.08 -84.85
C ALA A 2 20.08 1.76 -84.97
N LYS A 3 20.66 1.48 -86.15
CA LYS A 3 21.57 0.35 -86.34
C LYS A 3 22.92 0.74 -85.75
N PHE A 4 23.19 0.35 -84.52
CA PHE A 4 24.54 0.40 -83.95
C PHE A 4 25.36 -0.71 -84.63
N SER A 5 26.10 -0.35 -85.68
CA SER A 5 27.05 -1.25 -86.34
C SER A 5 28.23 -1.48 -85.39
N THR A 6 28.45 -2.71 -84.93
CA THR A 6 29.61 -3.09 -84.12
C THR A 6 30.79 -3.43 -85.04
N ASN A 7 31.54 -2.44 -85.50
CA ASN A 7 32.67 -2.66 -86.43
C ASN A 7 33.98 -2.01 -85.96
N SER A 8 34.05 -1.42 -84.75
CA SER A 8 35.25 -0.79 -84.20
C SER A 8 35.43 -1.02 -82.69
N ARG A 9 36.68 -0.98 -82.19
CA ARG A 9 37.00 -1.04 -80.73
C ARG A 9 36.31 0.08 -79.94
N ALA A 10 35.99 1.20 -80.59
CA ALA A 10 35.25 2.31 -80.01
C ALA A 10 33.79 1.92 -79.63
N ASP A 11 33.15 1.04 -80.41
CA ASP A 11 31.77 0.62 -80.16
C ASP A 11 31.66 -0.19 -78.86
N ILE A 12 32.69 -1.00 -78.55
CA ILE A 12 32.77 -1.78 -77.30
C ILE A 12 32.81 -0.85 -76.09
N PHE A 13 33.66 0.19 -76.10
CA PHE A 13 33.70 1.18 -75.02
C PHE A 13 32.40 1.95 -74.88
N THR A 14 31.72 2.21 -76.00
CA THR A 14 30.42 2.88 -76.01
C THR A 14 29.34 2.01 -75.34
N HIS A 15 29.29 0.71 -75.66
CA HIS A 15 28.37 -0.23 -75.01
C HIS A 15 28.67 -0.44 -73.52
N ILE A 16 29.95 -0.55 -73.13
CA ILE A 16 30.34 -0.63 -71.71
C ILE A 16 29.92 0.64 -70.97
N GLY A 17 30.14 1.82 -71.54
CA GLY A 17 29.69 3.09 -70.98
C GLY A 17 28.18 3.14 -70.78
N ILE A 18 27.40 2.67 -71.76
CA ILE A 18 25.93 2.59 -71.65
C ILE A 18 25.51 1.62 -70.55
N ILE A 19 26.14 0.44 -70.45
CA ILE A 19 25.83 -0.55 -69.40
C ILE A 19 26.13 0.04 -68.02
N ILE A 20 27.28 0.69 -67.85
CA ILE A 20 27.64 1.37 -66.60
C ILE A 20 26.65 2.48 -66.28
N ALA A 21 26.28 3.31 -67.26
CA ALA A 21 25.31 4.38 -67.05
C ALA A 21 23.94 3.86 -66.63
N ILE A 22 23.43 2.81 -67.30
CA ILE A 22 22.16 2.16 -66.94
C ILE A 22 22.25 1.54 -65.55
N PHE A 23 23.34 0.84 -65.24
CA PHE A 23 23.57 0.26 -63.92
C PHE A 23 23.56 1.33 -62.83
N LEU A 24 24.28 2.44 -63.03
CA LEU A 24 24.29 3.56 -62.09
C LEU A 24 22.89 4.16 -61.93
N ILE A 25 22.15 4.39 -63.03
CA ILE A 25 20.79 4.91 -62.95
C ILE A 25 19.87 3.97 -62.16
N LEU A 26 19.93 2.66 -62.40
CA LEU A 26 19.14 1.68 -61.65
C LEU A 26 19.56 1.61 -60.19
N PHE A 27 20.86 1.63 -59.91
CA PHE A 27 21.42 1.64 -58.55
C PHE A 27 20.95 2.87 -57.78
N PHE A 28 21.13 4.08 -58.33
CA PHE A 28 20.69 5.31 -57.70
C PHE A 28 19.16 5.38 -57.58
N SER A 29 18.40 4.97 -58.59
CA SER A 29 16.93 4.90 -58.52
C SER A 29 16.45 3.95 -57.42
N PHE A 30 17.08 2.78 -57.29
CA PHE A 30 16.77 1.82 -56.23
C PHE A 30 17.02 2.41 -54.83
N PHE A 31 18.19 2.99 -54.60
CA PHE A 31 18.57 3.50 -53.28
C PHE A 31 17.87 4.82 -52.90
N PHE A 32 17.60 5.72 -53.87
CA PHE A 32 17.12 7.08 -53.59
C PHE A 32 15.66 7.33 -53.96
N LEU A 33 15.03 6.48 -54.78
CA LEU A 33 13.60 6.60 -55.11
C LEU A 33 12.81 5.43 -54.52
N TYR A 34 13.22 4.19 -54.82
CA TYR A 34 12.45 3.00 -54.40
C TYR A 34 12.52 2.74 -52.89
N LEU A 35 13.72 2.69 -52.29
CA LEU A 35 13.86 2.41 -50.86
C LEU A 35 13.17 3.46 -49.98
N PRO A 36 13.31 4.79 -50.18
CA PRO A 36 12.65 5.78 -49.33
C PRO A 36 11.12 5.71 -49.41
N TRP A 37 10.58 5.49 -50.61
CA TRP A 37 9.14 5.34 -50.83
C TRP A 37 8.59 4.04 -50.24
N SER A 38 9.33 2.93 -50.37
CA SER A 38 8.90 1.61 -49.87
C SER A 38 9.02 1.48 -48.35
N THR A 39 9.92 2.23 -47.71
CA THR A 39 10.21 2.10 -46.27
C THR A 39 9.70 3.24 -45.40
N ASN A 40 8.91 4.16 -45.95
CA ASN A 40 8.43 5.38 -45.28
C ASN A 40 9.56 6.10 -44.53
N HIS A 41 10.71 6.24 -45.20
CA HIS A 41 11.93 6.71 -44.54
C HIS A 41 11.77 8.15 -44.04
N GLY A 42 11.89 8.34 -42.72
CA GLY A 42 11.76 9.65 -42.06
C GLY A 42 10.39 9.95 -41.43
N GLN A 43 9.38 9.08 -41.62
CA GLN A 43 8.11 9.21 -40.91
C GLN A 43 8.22 8.58 -39.51
N SER A 44 7.77 9.31 -38.50
CA SER A 44 7.75 8.82 -37.13
C SER A 44 6.57 9.38 -36.36
N ILE A 45 6.04 8.56 -35.45
CA ILE A 45 4.93 8.89 -34.57
C ILE A 45 5.49 9.10 -33.16
N THR A 46 5.06 10.17 -32.50
CA THR A 46 5.46 10.44 -31.12
C THR A 46 4.54 9.69 -30.15
N VAL A 47 5.13 8.88 -29.28
CA VAL A 47 4.39 8.10 -28.28
C VAL A 47 3.79 9.04 -27.22
N PRO A 48 2.47 8.96 -26.94
CA PRO A 48 1.82 9.78 -25.92
C PRO A 48 2.22 9.33 -24.50
N GLU A 49 1.94 10.18 -23.51
CA GLU A 49 1.99 9.80 -22.10
C GLU A 49 0.71 9.04 -21.74
N LEU A 50 0.87 7.80 -21.29
CA LEU A 50 -0.22 6.88 -20.96
C LEU A 50 -0.26 6.56 -19.47
N LYS A 51 0.82 6.81 -18.73
CA LYS A 51 0.92 6.41 -17.32
C LYS A 51 -0.18 7.07 -16.48
N GLY A 52 -0.90 6.24 -15.72
CA GLY A 52 -2.00 6.66 -14.86
C GLY A 52 -3.36 6.80 -15.56
N MET A 53 -3.42 6.75 -16.90
CA MET A 53 -4.67 6.72 -17.64
C MET A 53 -5.44 5.43 -17.38
N SER A 54 -6.77 5.48 -17.54
CA SER A 54 -7.60 4.28 -17.68
C SER A 54 -7.34 3.57 -19.01
N LEU A 55 -7.80 2.32 -19.17
CA LEU A 55 -7.73 1.63 -20.45
C LEU A 55 -8.43 2.40 -21.57
N GLU A 56 -9.63 2.94 -21.30
CA GLU A 56 -10.42 3.70 -22.28
C GLU A 56 -9.72 5.01 -22.71
N GLU A 57 -9.15 5.76 -21.76
CA GLU A 57 -8.38 6.98 -22.05
C GLU A 57 -7.12 6.68 -22.87
N MET A 58 -6.45 5.57 -22.55
CA MET A 58 -5.25 5.09 -23.24
C MET A 58 -5.55 4.64 -24.67
N GLU A 59 -6.62 3.86 -24.87
CA GLU A 59 -7.06 3.41 -26.20
C GLU A 59 -7.31 4.60 -27.11
N LYS A 60 -8.08 5.59 -26.65
CA LYS A 60 -8.32 6.81 -27.41
C LYS A 60 -7.02 7.57 -27.74
N ALA A 61 -6.11 7.70 -26.77
CA ALA A 61 -4.87 8.45 -26.96
C ALA A 61 -3.91 7.80 -27.98
N LEU A 62 -3.99 6.47 -28.12
CA LEU A 62 -3.24 5.67 -29.07
C LEU A 62 -3.91 5.64 -30.45
N ASP A 63 -5.23 5.48 -30.51
CA ASP A 63 -6.02 5.53 -31.74
C ASP A 63 -5.87 6.89 -32.45
N ASP A 64 -5.85 7.99 -31.71
CA ASP A 64 -5.60 9.35 -32.23
C ASP A 64 -4.23 9.49 -32.95
N ARG A 65 -3.33 8.52 -32.79
CA ARG A 65 -1.96 8.50 -33.34
C ARG A 65 -1.66 7.25 -34.17
N ASP A 66 -2.66 6.43 -34.49
CA ASP A 66 -2.50 5.16 -35.21
C ASP A 66 -1.41 4.25 -34.59
N LEU A 67 -1.39 4.16 -33.25
CA LEU A 67 -0.46 3.32 -32.50
C LEU A 67 -1.17 2.10 -31.91
N ASP A 68 -0.63 0.92 -32.17
CA ASP A 68 -1.09 -0.31 -31.51
C ASP A 68 -0.47 -0.48 -30.11
N TYR A 69 -1.11 -1.27 -29.25
CA TYR A 69 -0.56 -1.66 -27.96
C TYR A 69 -0.55 -3.17 -27.71
N GLU A 70 0.23 -3.57 -26.71
CA GLU A 70 0.25 -4.92 -26.17
C GLU A 70 0.41 -4.86 -24.65
N VAL A 71 -0.49 -5.50 -23.90
CA VAL A 71 -0.33 -5.65 -22.45
C VAL A 71 0.72 -6.73 -22.21
N SER A 72 1.92 -6.30 -21.87
CA SER A 72 3.08 -7.18 -21.64
C SER A 72 3.10 -7.80 -20.25
N ASP A 73 2.55 -7.11 -19.25
CA ASP A 73 2.56 -7.56 -17.86
C ASP A 73 1.43 -6.91 -17.06
N CYS A 74 1.08 -7.48 -15.92
CA CYS A 74 0.17 -6.89 -14.96
C CYS A 74 0.68 -7.12 -13.53
N THR A 75 0.51 -6.12 -12.66
CA THR A 75 0.94 -6.23 -11.27
C THR A 75 0.00 -5.50 -10.33
N PHE A 76 -0.16 -6.05 -9.13
CA PHE A 76 -0.98 -5.40 -8.11
C PHE A 76 -0.16 -4.39 -7.31
N VAL A 77 -0.67 -3.15 -7.27
CA VAL A 77 -0.11 -2.07 -6.47
C VAL A 77 -1.20 -1.59 -5.52
N ALA A 78 -0.95 -1.75 -4.21
CA ALA A 78 -1.92 -1.35 -3.18
C ALA A 78 -2.19 0.17 -3.26
N GLY A 79 -3.47 0.55 -3.30
CA GLY A 79 -3.90 1.95 -3.38
C GLY A 79 -3.84 2.57 -4.79
N ALA A 80 -3.32 1.86 -5.80
CA ALA A 80 -3.38 2.33 -7.19
C ALA A 80 -4.77 2.08 -7.80
N ARG A 81 -5.12 2.87 -8.83
CA ARG A 81 -6.38 2.69 -9.57
C ARG A 81 -6.32 1.38 -10.36
N PRO A 82 -7.27 0.45 -10.17
CA PRO A 82 -7.36 -0.78 -10.98
C PRO A 82 -7.40 -0.49 -12.47
N LEU A 83 -6.77 -1.36 -13.26
CA LEU A 83 -6.72 -1.28 -14.73
C LEU A 83 -6.13 0.03 -15.27
N SER A 84 -5.40 0.78 -14.44
CA SER A 84 -4.63 1.93 -14.92
C SER A 84 -3.27 1.51 -15.46
N ILE A 85 -2.70 2.32 -16.35
CA ILE A 85 -1.37 2.07 -16.90
C ILE A 85 -0.31 2.40 -15.84
N LEU A 86 0.46 1.39 -15.44
CA LEU A 86 1.56 1.56 -14.48
C LEU A 86 2.83 2.04 -15.18
N THR A 87 3.19 1.39 -16.28
CA THR A 87 4.35 1.73 -17.11
C THR A 87 4.08 1.46 -18.58
N GLN A 88 4.80 2.19 -19.43
CA GLN A 88 4.77 2.01 -20.88
C GLN A 88 6.19 1.89 -21.45
N PHE A 89 6.30 1.20 -22.58
CA PHE A 89 7.50 1.17 -23.40
C PHE A 89 7.13 1.10 -24.89
N PRO A 90 7.62 2.00 -25.76
CA PRO A 90 8.57 3.08 -25.50
C PRO A 90 8.04 4.17 -24.57
N LYS A 91 8.95 4.97 -23.99
CA LYS A 91 8.59 6.05 -23.06
C LYS A 91 7.82 7.16 -23.77
N ALA A 92 7.00 7.88 -23.03
CA ALA A 92 6.33 9.08 -23.54
C ALA A 92 7.32 10.04 -24.22
N GLY A 93 6.90 10.62 -25.36
CA GLY A 93 7.74 11.50 -26.19
C GLY A 93 8.74 10.77 -27.08
N SER A 94 8.87 9.45 -27.00
CA SER A 94 9.72 8.68 -27.91
C SER A 94 9.16 8.73 -29.33
N SER A 95 10.04 8.73 -30.33
CA SER A 95 9.69 8.66 -31.74
C SER A 95 9.76 7.20 -32.21
N VAL A 96 8.67 6.67 -32.76
CA VAL A 96 8.55 5.30 -33.25
C VAL A 96 8.12 5.27 -34.71
N LYS A 97 8.43 4.17 -35.42
CA LYS A 97 7.89 3.94 -36.76
C LYS A 97 6.44 3.44 -36.68
N GLU A 98 5.70 3.63 -37.76
CA GLU A 98 4.38 3.03 -37.96
C GLU A 98 4.40 1.51 -37.73
N GLY A 99 3.31 0.97 -37.18
CA GLY A 99 3.16 -0.44 -36.83
C GLY A 99 3.99 -0.90 -35.61
N ARG A 100 4.66 0.02 -34.91
CA ARG A 100 5.35 -0.30 -33.65
C ARG A 100 4.35 -0.34 -32.50
N LYS A 101 4.25 -1.49 -31.83
CA LYS A 101 3.45 -1.63 -30.62
C LYS A 101 4.04 -0.89 -29.41
N VAL A 102 3.17 -0.32 -28.59
CA VAL A 102 3.46 0.18 -27.24
C VAL A 102 3.16 -0.93 -26.23
N TYR A 103 4.18 -1.37 -25.51
CA TYR A 103 4.06 -2.38 -24.47
C TYR A 103 3.66 -1.73 -23.15
N LEU A 104 2.64 -2.27 -22.51
CA LEU A 104 2.05 -1.73 -21.30
C LEU A 104 2.20 -2.71 -20.14
N THR A 105 2.40 -2.16 -18.94
CA THR A 105 2.18 -2.85 -17.68
C THR A 105 0.99 -2.20 -17.00
N ILE A 106 -0.01 -3.01 -16.63
CA ILE A 106 -1.25 -2.51 -16.04
C ILE A 106 -1.37 -2.86 -14.56
N VAL A 107 -2.09 -2.04 -13.81
CA VAL A 107 -2.46 -2.34 -12.43
C VAL A 107 -3.53 -3.44 -12.43
N SER A 108 -3.22 -4.57 -11.82
CA SER A 108 -4.19 -5.67 -11.65
C SER A 108 -5.36 -5.23 -10.77
N GLU A 109 -6.57 -5.60 -11.17
CA GLU A 109 -7.78 -5.40 -10.37
C GLU A 109 -7.81 -6.29 -9.14
N THR A 110 -7.24 -7.49 -9.25
CA THR A 110 -7.24 -8.47 -8.16
C THR A 110 -5.92 -8.45 -7.42
N ALA A 111 -6.01 -8.29 -6.10
CA ALA A 111 -4.87 -8.44 -5.21
C ALA A 111 -4.45 -9.92 -5.16
N PRO A 112 -3.16 -10.25 -5.31
CA PRO A 112 -2.69 -11.61 -5.17
C PRO A 112 -2.89 -12.07 -3.73
N MET A 113 -3.22 -13.34 -3.54
CA MET A 113 -3.35 -13.93 -2.21
C MET A 113 -1.96 -14.22 -1.64
N VAL A 114 -1.72 -13.77 -0.41
CA VAL A 114 -0.49 -14.03 0.35
C VAL A 114 -0.81 -14.80 1.61
N LYS A 115 0.16 -15.58 2.10
CA LYS A 115 0.01 -16.31 3.37
C LYS A 115 0.21 -15.36 4.53
N VAL A 116 -0.67 -15.46 5.52
CA VAL A 116 -0.45 -14.83 6.82
C VAL A 116 0.75 -15.52 7.50
N PRO A 117 1.82 -14.79 7.86
CA PRO A 117 2.99 -15.39 8.49
C PRO A 117 2.66 -15.89 9.89
N ASP A 118 3.44 -16.86 10.36
CA ASP A 118 3.38 -17.27 11.77
C ASP A 118 4.10 -16.25 12.65
N ILE A 119 3.29 -15.46 13.35
CA ILE A 119 3.69 -14.36 14.22
C ILE A 119 3.19 -14.55 15.65
N ILE A 120 2.58 -15.70 15.96
CA ILE A 120 2.10 -16.01 17.31
C ILE A 120 3.32 -16.16 18.25
N GLY A 121 3.21 -15.62 19.47
CA GLY A 121 4.28 -15.56 20.46
C GLY A 121 5.41 -14.57 20.14
N ARG A 122 5.31 -13.81 19.04
CA ARG A 122 6.28 -12.77 18.69
C ARG A 122 5.90 -11.45 19.36
N SER A 123 6.90 -10.60 19.59
CA SER A 123 6.64 -9.23 20.02
C SER A 123 5.87 -8.45 18.95
N ILE A 124 5.07 -7.47 19.36
CA ILE A 124 4.32 -6.56 18.46
C ILE A 124 5.23 -6.00 17.35
N THR A 125 6.43 -5.54 17.70
CA THR A 125 7.37 -4.95 16.75
C THR A 125 7.85 -5.97 15.71
N SER A 126 8.21 -7.18 16.16
CA SER A 126 8.64 -8.24 15.24
C SER A 126 7.50 -8.68 14.33
N ALA A 127 6.30 -8.83 14.88
CA ALA A 127 5.10 -9.19 14.13
C ALA A 127 4.77 -8.15 13.05
N LYS A 128 4.81 -6.86 13.39
CA LYS A 128 4.60 -5.75 12.44
C LYS A 128 5.58 -5.80 11.27
N ASN A 129 6.87 -6.01 11.55
CA ASN A 129 7.89 -6.11 10.51
C ASN A 129 7.64 -7.32 9.59
N GLN A 130 7.30 -8.47 10.16
CA GLN A 130 7.06 -9.69 9.40
C GLN A 130 5.80 -9.59 8.52
N LEU A 131 4.74 -8.92 9.01
CA LEU A 131 3.56 -8.59 8.20
C LEU A 131 3.93 -7.72 7.00
N LEU A 132 4.70 -6.65 7.23
CA LEU A 132 5.14 -5.73 6.17
C LEU A 132 5.96 -6.46 5.10
N SER A 133 6.90 -7.33 5.50
CA SER A 133 7.70 -8.12 4.56
C SER A 133 6.87 -9.09 3.70
N ASN A 134 5.69 -9.51 4.18
CA ASN A 134 4.76 -10.35 3.43
C ASN A 134 3.71 -9.53 2.64
N GLY A 135 3.87 -8.20 2.57
CA GLY A 135 2.94 -7.32 1.86
C GLY A 135 1.58 -7.16 2.55
N LEU A 136 1.54 -7.36 3.88
CA LEU A 136 0.37 -7.17 4.73
C LEU A 136 0.51 -5.89 5.55
N VAL A 137 -0.63 -5.34 6.00
CA VAL A 137 -0.66 -4.10 6.79
C VAL A 137 -0.97 -4.44 8.24
N ALA A 138 -0.15 -3.98 9.18
CA ALA A 138 -0.46 -4.13 10.60
C ALA A 138 -1.55 -3.15 11.03
N GLY A 139 -2.61 -3.67 11.66
CA GLY A 139 -3.65 -2.88 12.30
C GLY A 139 -3.26 -2.37 13.68
N ASN A 140 -4.20 -1.70 14.34
CA ASN A 140 -4.04 -1.33 15.74
C ASN A 140 -4.08 -2.60 16.59
N PRO A 141 -3.19 -2.75 17.58
CA PRO A 141 -3.25 -3.89 18.49
C PRO A 141 -4.49 -3.81 19.38
N GLU A 142 -5.09 -4.96 19.64
CA GLU A 142 -6.12 -5.18 20.66
C GLU A 142 -5.45 -5.83 21.87
N TYR A 143 -5.50 -5.17 23.02
CA TYR A 143 -4.94 -5.71 24.26
C TYR A 143 -5.96 -6.56 25.00
N ILE A 144 -5.53 -7.72 25.48
CA ILE A 144 -6.32 -8.63 26.31
C ILE A 144 -5.54 -9.00 27.58
N ALA A 145 -6.29 -9.39 28.60
CA ALA A 145 -5.76 -9.91 29.86
C ALA A 145 -4.91 -11.16 29.61
N ALA A 146 -3.59 -11.02 29.70
CA ALA A 146 -2.64 -12.14 29.58
C ALA A 146 -1.28 -11.76 30.17
N LEU A 147 -0.51 -12.76 30.60
CA LEU A 147 0.79 -12.55 31.24
C LEU A 147 1.89 -12.21 30.22
N GLU A 148 1.73 -12.61 28.96
CA GLU A 148 2.70 -12.36 27.90
C GLU A 148 2.57 -10.93 27.36
N GLU A 149 3.13 -9.97 28.09
CA GLU A 149 3.12 -8.56 27.74
C GLU A 149 3.66 -8.31 26.32
N ASN A 150 2.90 -7.56 25.52
CA ASN A 150 3.27 -7.16 24.16
C ASN A 150 3.61 -8.34 23.22
N SER A 151 3.15 -9.54 23.56
CA SER A 151 3.27 -10.76 22.75
C SER A 151 1.98 -11.00 21.98
N VAL A 152 2.09 -11.38 20.71
CA VAL A 152 0.92 -11.68 19.87
C VAL A 152 0.35 -13.04 20.25
N LEU A 153 -0.87 -13.04 20.75
CA LEU A 153 -1.60 -14.24 21.15
C LEU A 153 -2.50 -14.75 20.03
N LYS A 154 -3.12 -13.83 19.30
CA LYS A 154 -4.02 -14.14 18.18
C LYS A 154 -3.91 -13.10 17.09
N ILE A 155 -4.41 -13.45 15.91
CA ILE A 155 -4.46 -12.57 14.75
C ILE A 155 -5.88 -12.54 14.21
N LYS A 156 -6.33 -11.35 13.81
CA LYS A 156 -7.65 -11.16 13.22
C LYS A 156 -7.55 -10.47 11.87
N VAL A 157 -8.46 -10.83 10.98
CA VAL A 157 -8.68 -10.21 9.67
C VAL A 157 -10.16 -9.89 9.58
N ASP A 158 -10.50 -8.63 9.31
CA ASP A 158 -11.88 -8.14 9.27
C ASP A 158 -12.70 -8.55 10.53
N GLY A 159 -12.06 -8.48 11.69
CA GLY A 159 -12.65 -8.79 13.00
C GLY A 159 -12.76 -10.29 13.33
N ARG A 160 -12.41 -11.18 12.40
CA ARG A 160 -12.46 -12.65 12.60
C ARG A 160 -11.07 -13.20 12.89
N GLU A 161 -10.98 -14.14 13.82
CA GLU A 161 -9.73 -14.84 14.12
C GLU A 161 -9.30 -15.71 12.94
N VAL A 162 -8.01 -15.69 12.62
CA VAL A 162 -7.42 -16.41 11.48
C VAL A 162 -6.18 -17.17 11.95
N SER A 163 -5.94 -18.36 11.42
CA SER A 163 -4.73 -19.13 11.74
C SER A 163 -3.54 -18.72 10.86
N PRO A 164 -2.29 -18.81 11.35
CA PRO A 164 -1.10 -18.72 10.51
C PRO A 164 -1.18 -19.61 9.27
N GLY A 165 -0.66 -19.14 8.15
CA GLY A 165 -0.69 -19.83 6.86
C GLY A 165 -1.98 -19.62 6.04
N SER A 166 -3.02 -19.02 6.63
CA SER A 166 -4.24 -18.66 5.89
C SER A 166 -3.93 -17.70 4.74
N LEU A 167 -4.68 -17.81 3.64
CA LEU A 167 -4.53 -16.94 2.49
C LEU A 167 -5.41 -15.71 2.62
N VAL A 168 -4.82 -14.53 2.49
CA VAL A 168 -5.52 -13.25 2.48
C VAL A 168 -5.05 -12.39 1.31
N PRO A 169 -5.87 -11.46 0.79
CA PRO A 169 -5.42 -10.52 -0.21
C PRO A 169 -4.18 -9.73 0.26
N LYS A 170 -3.22 -9.52 -0.65
CA LYS A 170 -2.09 -8.62 -0.37
C LYS A 170 -2.62 -7.23 -0.01
N GLY A 171 -2.04 -6.63 1.03
CA GLY A 171 -2.50 -5.35 1.59
C GLY A 171 -3.62 -5.49 2.63
N SER A 172 -4.11 -6.69 2.93
CA SER A 172 -5.07 -6.90 4.02
C SER A 172 -4.52 -6.39 5.35
N LYS A 173 -5.42 -5.80 6.14
CA LYS A 173 -5.14 -5.30 7.48
C LYS A 173 -5.26 -6.44 8.50
N ILE A 174 -4.17 -6.72 9.21
CA ILE A 174 -4.09 -7.76 10.24
C ILE A 174 -4.10 -7.09 11.61
N THR A 175 -5.15 -7.33 12.38
CA THR A 175 -5.23 -6.88 13.78
C THR A 175 -4.51 -7.89 14.66
N LEU A 176 -3.60 -7.40 15.50
CA LEU A 176 -2.85 -8.21 16.46
C LEU A 176 -3.57 -8.19 17.80
N VAL A 177 -3.92 -9.36 18.33
CA VAL A 177 -4.42 -9.48 19.70
C VAL A 177 -3.23 -9.83 20.59
N VAL A 178 -2.97 -9.00 21.60
CA VAL A 178 -1.73 -9.00 22.38
C VAL A 178 -2.02 -8.98 23.86
N GLY A 179 -1.12 -9.58 24.65
CA GLY A 179 -1.21 -9.54 26.10
C GLY A 179 -0.85 -8.17 26.67
N ASP A 180 -1.56 -7.77 27.71
CA ASP A 180 -1.31 -6.54 28.48
C ASP A 180 -0.27 -6.72 29.61
N GLY A 181 0.16 -7.95 29.89
CA GLY A 181 1.16 -8.27 30.92
C GLY A 181 0.59 -8.41 32.33
N LEU A 182 -0.71 -8.17 32.52
CA LEU A 182 -1.34 -8.14 33.84
C LEU A 182 -2.03 -9.46 34.19
N GLY A 183 -2.31 -10.28 33.17
CA GLY A 183 -3.04 -11.53 33.33
C GLY A 183 -4.50 -11.31 33.71
N ASP A 184 -5.18 -12.41 34.06
CA ASP A 184 -6.58 -12.44 34.49
C ASP A 184 -6.73 -12.49 36.02
N GLN A 185 -5.67 -12.14 36.75
CA GLN A 185 -5.68 -12.18 38.21
C GLN A 185 -6.67 -11.16 38.77
N LEU A 186 -7.56 -11.66 39.63
CA LEU A 186 -8.54 -10.86 40.34
C LEU A 186 -8.08 -10.59 41.78
N ILE A 187 -8.16 -9.33 42.20
CA ILE A 187 -7.93 -8.90 43.59
C ILE A 187 -9.21 -8.33 44.18
N GLU A 188 -9.29 -8.26 45.51
CA GLU A 188 -10.42 -7.61 46.18
C GLU A 188 -10.36 -6.10 45.93
N VAL A 189 -11.52 -5.51 45.66
CA VAL A 189 -11.63 -4.06 45.45
C VAL A 189 -11.31 -3.35 46.77
N PRO A 190 -10.28 -2.47 46.84
CA PRO A 190 -9.99 -1.73 48.05
C PRO A 190 -11.13 -0.76 48.40
N ASN A 191 -11.34 -0.51 49.69
CA ASN A 191 -12.28 0.51 50.15
C ASN A 191 -11.59 1.87 50.18
N LEU A 192 -11.95 2.72 49.22
CA LEU A 192 -11.45 4.08 49.02
C LEU A 192 -12.39 5.13 49.63
N VAL A 193 -13.64 4.78 49.96
CA VAL A 193 -14.62 5.72 50.51
C VAL A 193 -14.12 6.27 51.84
N GLY A 194 -14.06 7.61 51.94
CA GLY A 194 -13.55 8.34 53.09
C GLY A 194 -12.05 8.64 53.06
N MET A 195 -11.30 8.13 52.07
CA MET A 195 -9.90 8.49 51.85
C MET A 195 -9.78 9.83 51.11
N ALA A 196 -8.65 10.51 51.29
CA ALA A 196 -8.27 11.62 50.41
C ALA A 196 -7.93 11.07 49.01
N ALA A 197 -8.22 11.85 47.96
CA ALA A 197 -8.06 11.41 46.58
C ALA A 197 -6.60 11.00 46.21
N ASP A 198 -5.62 11.71 46.76
CA ASP A 198 -4.19 11.41 46.61
C ASP A 198 -3.78 10.12 47.33
N GLU A 199 -4.27 9.89 48.55
CA GLU A 199 -4.07 8.64 49.28
C GLU A 199 -4.72 7.45 48.54
N ALA A 200 -5.90 7.65 47.97
CA ALA A 200 -6.58 6.64 47.17
C ALA A 200 -5.77 6.30 45.92
N GLU A 201 -5.21 7.29 45.22
CA GLU A 201 -4.34 7.11 44.06
C GLU A 201 -3.08 6.31 44.39
N ILE A 202 -2.42 6.63 45.51
CA ILE A 202 -1.21 5.93 45.97
C ILE A 202 -1.53 4.47 46.30
N LEU A 203 -2.63 4.22 47.03
CA LEU A 203 -3.06 2.88 47.41
C LEU A 203 -3.37 2.02 46.19
N THR A 204 -4.14 2.54 45.24
CA THR A 204 -4.51 1.79 44.02
C THR A 204 -3.30 1.57 43.12
N SER A 205 -2.42 2.57 42.98
CA SER A 205 -1.18 2.44 42.20
C SER A 205 -0.27 1.34 42.76
N GLY A 206 -0.19 1.22 44.10
CA GLY A 206 0.56 0.14 44.75
C GLY A 206 0.01 -1.28 44.49
N GLN A 207 -1.24 -1.38 44.04
CA GLN A 207 -1.90 -2.63 43.65
C GLN A 207 -2.00 -2.79 42.12
N ASN A 208 -1.33 -1.92 41.35
CA ASN A 208 -1.45 -1.83 39.89
C ASN A 208 -2.90 -1.63 39.42
N LEU A 209 -3.72 -0.93 40.20
CA LEU A 209 -5.06 -0.48 39.82
C LEU A 209 -5.00 1.00 39.43
N SER A 210 -5.82 1.38 38.46
CA SER A 210 -5.99 2.78 38.08
C SER A 210 -7.26 3.35 38.72
N ILE A 211 -7.32 4.67 38.90
CA ILE A 211 -8.56 5.36 39.31
C ILE A 211 -8.99 6.36 38.24
N SER A 212 -10.31 6.54 38.10
CA SER A 212 -10.90 7.65 37.35
C SER A 212 -11.63 8.55 38.34
N ILE A 213 -11.27 9.83 38.38
CA ILE A 213 -11.78 10.79 39.36
C ILE A 213 -12.88 11.64 38.73
N HIS A 214 -14.02 11.74 39.41
CA HIS A 214 -15.11 12.63 39.05
C HIS A 214 -15.49 13.53 40.23
N TYR A 215 -15.28 14.84 40.10
CA TYR A 215 -15.64 15.80 41.15
C TYR A 215 -17.16 16.06 41.14
N VAL A 216 -17.80 16.03 42.32
CA VAL A 216 -19.26 16.15 42.47
C VAL A 216 -19.72 17.40 43.23
N GLY A 217 -18.83 18.37 43.44
CA GLY A 217 -19.12 19.57 44.22
C GLY A 217 -19.19 19.28 45.73
N ALA A 218 -19.63 20.28 46.50
CA ALA A 218 -19.69 20.16 47.96
C ALA A 218 -20.70 19.08 48.38
N VAL A 219 -20.25 18.15 49.21
CA VAL A 219 -21.08 17.08 49.79
C VAL A 219 -21.18 17.30 51.30
N GLU A 220 -22.40 17.37 51.83
CA GLU A 220 -22.63 17.62 53.25
C GLU A 220 -21.92 16.56 54.11
N GLY A 221 -21.16 17.03 55.11
CA GLY A 221 -20.39 16.16 56.01
C GLY A 221 -19.10 15.58 55.42
N SER A 222 -18.71 15.96 54.20
CA SER A 222 -17.45 15.55 53.58
C SER A 222 -16.50 16.75 53.42
N VAL A 223 -15.20 16.49 53.57
CA VAL A 223 -14.16 17.48 53.29
C VAL A 223 -13.86 17.47 51.79
N ASP A 224 -13.61 18.62 51.19
CA ASP A 224 -13.19 18.73 49.80
C ASP A 224 -11.92 17.88 49.54
N GLY A 225 -11.91 17.15 48.43
CA GLY A 225 -10.87 16.18 48.09
C GLY A 225 -11.09 14.77 48.66
N THR A 226 -12.17 14.54 49.42
CA THR A 226 -12.49 13.21 49.97
C THR A 226 -13.32 12.37 49.00
N VAL A 227 -12.99 11.09 48.88
CA VAL A 227 -13.78 10.12 48.10
C VAL A 227 -15.11 9.85 48.80
N VAL A 228 -16.21 10.20 48.14
CA VAL A 228 -17.58 9.99 48.68
C VAL A 228 -18.26 8.76 48.10
N ARG A 229 -17.82 8.32 46.92
CA ARG A 229 -18.37 7.14 46.26
C ARG A 229 -17.29 6.46 45.42
N GLN A 230 -17.37 5.15 45.29
CA GLN A 230 -16.55 4.39 44.35
C GLN A 230 -17.40 3.38 43.57
N ARG A 231 -16.93 2.99 42.39
CA ARG A 231 -17.46 1.89 41.57
C ARG A 231 -16.27 1.14 40.92
N PRO A 232 -16.19 -0.20 41.07
CA PRO A 232 -17.04 -1.06 41.89
C PRO A 232 -16.91 -0.79 43.41
N ALA A 233 -17.93 -1.18 44.19
CA ALA A 233 -17.91 -1.06 45.65
C ALA A 233 -16.99 -2.11 46.28
N ALA A 234 -16.31 -1.81 47.39
CA ALA A 234 -15.37 -2.74 48.04
C ALA A 234 -15.98 -4.02 48.66
N GLN A 235 -17.31 -4.15 48.73
CA GLN A 235 -18.05 -5.17 49.49
C GLN A 235 -17.91 -6.60 48.93
N GLY A 236 -16.70 -7.17 48.96
CA GLY A 236 -16.38 -8.50 48.43
C GLY A 236 -16.33 -8.56 46.90
N ASN A 237 -16.47 -7.43 46.21
CA ASN A 237 -16.26 -7.37 44.78
C ASN A 237 -14.80 -7.58 44.44
N LYS A 238 -14.58 -8.17 43.27
CA LYS A 238 -13.24 -8.40 42.73
C LYS A 238 -13.05 -7.61 41.45
N ILE A 239 -11.82 -7.20 41.21
CA ILE A 239 -11.41 -6.40 40.06
C ILE A 239 -10.11 -6.97 39.50
N ARG A 240 -9.90 -6.87 38.18
CA ARG A 240 -8.65 -7.32 37.57
C ARG A 240 -7.55 -6.31 37.86
N VAL A 241 -6.33 -6.81 38.02
CA VAL A 241 -5.15 -5.95 38.01
C VAL A 241 -5.13 -5.13 36.71
N GLY A 242 -4.89 -3.81 36.83
CA GLY A 242 -4.92 -2.82 35.75
C GLY A 242 -6.28 -2.24 35.40
N ASP A 243 -7.38 -2.80 35.90
CA ASP A 243 -8.69 -2.21 35.70
C ASP A 243 -8.80 -0.87 36.48
N VAL A 244 -9.79 -0.07 36.09
CA VAL A 244 -10.05 1.26 36.64
C VAL A 244 -11.14 1.18 37.71
N ILE A 245 -10.94 1.87 38.83
CA ILE A 245 -11.98 2.17 39.81
C ILE A 245 -12.45 3.61 39.61
N ASP A 246 -13.73 3.79 39.29
CA ASP A 246 -14.34 5.11 39.20
C ASP A 246 -14.64 5.63 40.61
N ILE A 247 -14.17 6.82 40.95
CA ILE A 247 -14.40 7.46 42.24
C ILE A 247 -15.05 8.83 42.07
N ASP A 248 -16.03 9.13 42.92
CA ASP A 248 -16.57 10.48 43.07
C ASP A 248 -15.86 11.15 44.24
N VAL A 249 -15.38 12.37 44.02
CA VAL A 249 -14.65 13.16 45.01
C VAL A 249 -15.45 14.43 45.33
N ALA A 250 -15.60 14.73 46.62
CA ALA A 250 -16.24 15.97 47.07
C ALA A 250 -15.37 17.19 46.72
N GLY A 251 -16.00 18.31 46.42
CA GLY A 251 -15.35 19.56 46.04
C GLY A 251 -15.32 19.79 44.53
N THR A 252 -14.61 20.84 44.12
CA THR A 252 -14.41 21.24 42.72
C THR A 252 -13.10 20.67 42.19
N ASP A 253 -13.03 20.44 40.88
CA ASP A 253 -11.79 19.98 40.25
C ASP A 253 -10.69 21.04 40.44
N PRO A 254 -9.56 20.70 41.09
CA PRO A 254 -8.46 21.63 41.29
C PRO A 254 -7.77 22.05 39.97
N ASN A 255 -8.02 21.34 38.87
CA ASN A 255 -7.45 21.61 37.55
C ASN A 255 -8.43 22.29 36.58
N GLU A 256 -9.70 22.48 36.94
CA GLU A 256 -10.61 23.27 36.10
C GLU A 256 -10.27 24.77 36.21
N PRO A 257 -10.11 25.49 35.08
CA PRO A 257 -9.94 26.93 35.13
C PRO A 257 -11.24 27.59 35.59
N ASN A 258 -11.14 28.41 36.64
CA ASN A 258 -12.20 29.29 37.14
C ASN A 258 -12.76 30.24 36.07
#